data_AF-A0A060VMI7-F1
#
_entry.id   AF-A0A060VMI7-F1
#
_cell.length_a   1.000
_cell.length_b   1.000
_cell.length_c   1.000
_cell.angle_alpha   90.00
_cell.angle_beta   90.00
_cell.angle_gamma   90.00
#
_symmetry.space_group_name_H-M   'P 1'
#
loop_
_entity.id
_entity.type
_entity.pdbx_description
1 polymer ?
#
loop_
_entity_poly.entity_id
_entity_poly.type
_entity_poly.pdbx_seq_one_letter_code
_entity_poly.pdbx_strand_id
1 'polypeptide(L)'
;MSIYGIVVAAILEFLSGDVPAKGNTYLPLARFSPADRPSTPPSLHPSRLQAGMAAIETRECETEGCSSEAKLQCPTCIKLGIQGSYFCSQECFKGSWATHKQMHKKAKEDKNQDEAKNCVENDTNTDPWPGYRYTGRLRPHYPLTPMRHVPGNIERPDYADHPLGNATPPRLPPVAFKF
;
A
#
# COMPACT_ATOMS: atom_id res chain seq x y z
N MET A 1 -44.09 -26.45 -7.20
CA MET A 1 -42.68 -26.07 -7.44
C MET A 1 -42.39 -24.81 -6.63
N SER A 2 -41.59 -24.94 -5.57
CA SER A 2 -41.39 -23.89 -4.57
C SER A 2 -40.41 -22.84 -5.07
N ILE A 3 -40.78 -21.56 -4.92
CA ILE A 3 -39.97 -20.35 -5.19
C ILE A 3 -38.52 -20.41 -4.65
N TYR A 4 -38.27 -21.21 -3.62
CA TYR A 4 -36.93 -21.48 -3.10
C TYR A 4 -35.99 -22.15 -4.12
N GLY A 5 -36.51 -22.94 -5.07
CA GLY A 5 -35.68 -23.61 -6.08
C GLY A 5 -35.12 -22.68 -7.15
N ILE A 6 -35.85 -21.60 -7.48
CA ILE A 6 -35.42 -20.62 -8.50
C ILE A 6 -34.28 -19.75 -7.94
N VAL A 7 -34.34 -19.38 -6.66
CA VAL A 7 -33.31 -18.55 -6.03
C VAL A 7 -31.99 -19.30 -5.88
N VAL A 8 -32.02 -20.61 -5.57
CA VAL A 8 -30.80 -21.42 -5.46
C VAL A 8 -30.12 -21.62 -6.82
N ALA A 9 -30.90 -21.78 -7.91
CA ALA A 9 -30.34 -21.89 -9.25
C ALA A 9 -29.65 -20.59 -9.72
N ALA A 10 -30.22 -19.41 -9.41
CA ALA A 10 -29.63 -18.13 -9.80
C ALA A 10 -28.34 -17.78 -9.04
N ILE A 11 -28.13 -18.34 -7.83
CA ILE A 11 -26.92 -18.08 -7.03
C ILE A 11 -25.73 -18.93 -7.51
N LEU A 12 -25.96 -20.06 -8.19
CA LEU A 12 -24.89 -20.96 -8.63
C LEU A 12 -24.26 -20.62 -10.00
N GLU A 13 -24.87 -19.76 -10.82
CA GLU A 13 -24.28 -19.34 -12.11
C GLU A 13 -23.39 -18.09 -12.02
N PHE A 14 -23.35 -17.39 -10.88
CA PHE A 14 -22.57 -16.14 -10.75
C PHE A 14 -21.09 -16.34 -10.39
N LEU A 15 -20.59 -17.59 -10.35
CA LEU A 15 -19.21 -17.94 -9.94
C LEU A 15 -18.27 -18.32 -11.10
N SER A 16 -18.67 -18.11 -12.37
CA SER A 16 -17.83 -18.40 -13.54
C SER A 16 -17.50 -17.17 -14.40
N GLY A 17 -17.61 -15.96 -13.86
CA GLY A 17 -17.27 -14.73 -14.57
C GLY A 17 -15.77 -14.41 -14.51
N ASP A 18 -15.05 -14.72 -15.58
CA ASP A 18 -13.64 -14.39 -15.80
C ASP A 18 -13.32 -12.90 -15.56
N VAL A 19 -12.29 -12.66 -14.74
CA VAL A 19 -11.75 -11.31 -14.47
C VAL A 19 -10.89 -10.88 -15.67
N PRO A 20 -11.18 -9.75 -16.35
CA PRO A 20 -10.33 -9.26 -17.42
C PRO A 20 -9.01 -8.71 -16.86
N ALA A 21 -7.90 -9.32 -17.29
CA ALA A 21 -6.54 -8.86 -17.04
C ALA A 21 -6.33 -7.46 -17.63
N LYS A 22 -6.26 -6.43 -16.79
CA LYS A 22 -5.82 -5.11 -17.19
C LYS A 22 -4.31 -5.13 -17.36
N GLY A 23 -3.88 -4.98 -18.62
CA GLY A 23 -2.48 -4.90 -19.02
C GLY A 23 -1.75 -3.78 -18.28
N ASN A 24 -0.68 -4.17 -17.59
CA ASN A 24 0.27 -3.29 -16.95
C ASN A 24 1.29 -2.85 -18.00
N THR A 25 1.07 -1.71 -18.65
CA THR A 25 2.10 -1.08 -19.51
C THR A 25 3.10 -0.36 -18.61
N TYR A 26 4.08 -1.11 -18.12
CA TYR A 26 5.26 -0.55 -17.48
C TYR A 26 6.12 0.12 -18.57
N LEU A 27 6.26 1.43 -18.49
CA LEU A 27 7.21 2.18 -19.33
C LEU A 27 8.64 1.70 -19.01
N PRO A 28 9.50 1.49 -20.02
CA PRO A 28 10.87 1.06 -19.78
C PRO A 28 11.65 2.17 -19.09
N LEU A 29 12.20 1.85 -17.91
CA LEU A 29 13.18 2.67 -17.20
C LEU A 29 14.33 3.01 -18.15
N ALA A 30 14.62 4.31 -18.27
CA ALA A 30 15.73 4.83 -19.03
C ALA A 30 17.04 4.18 -18.57
N ARG A 31 17.86 3.80 -19.55
CA ARG A 31 19.20 3.22 -19.39
C ARG A 31 20.08 4.10 -18.50
N PHE A 32 20.68 3.48 -17.50
CA PHE A 32 21.80 4.03 -16.73
C PHE A 32 23.01 4.28 -17.64
N SER A 33 23.59 5.48 -17.53
CA SER A 33 24.86 5.85 -18.17
C SER A 33 26.05 5.37 -17.31
N PRO A 34 27.13 4.77 -17.85
CA PRO A 34 28.15 4.06 -17.07
C PRO A 34 29.44 4.87 -16.79
N ALA A 35 29.35 6.19 -16.61
CA ALA A 35 30.53 7.06 -16.68
C ALA A 35 31.19 7.49 -15.35
N ASP A 36 30.80 6.96 -14.18
CA ASP A 36 31.50 7.27 -12.93
C ASP A 36 31.97 5.99 -12.23
N ARG A 37 33.14 5.50 -12.67
CA ARG A 37 33.89 4.42 -12.04
C ARG A 37 35.16 5.02 -11.42
N PRO A 38 35.23 5.25 -10.09
CA PRO A 38 36.49 5.58 -9.44
C PRO A 38 37.42 4.37 -9.46
N SER A 39 38.56 4.56 -10.10
CA SER A 39 39.70 3.64 -10.16
C SER A 39 40.58 3.79 -8.92
N THR A 40 40.74 2.69 -8.16
CA THR A 40 42.00 2.13 -7.59
C THR A 40 41.79 1.53 -6.18
N PRO A 41 42.29 0.31 -5.92
CA PRO A 41 42.36 -0.29 -4.59
C PRO A 41 43.78 -0.15 -3.96
N PRO A 42 43.92 0.08 -2.65
CA PRO A 42 45.19 -0.16 -1.97
C PRO A 42 45.34 -1.65 -1.64
N SER A 43 46.53 -2.17 -1.95
CA SER A 43 46.94 -3.57 -1.84
C SER A 43 47.60 -3.91 -0.49
N LEU A 44 47.30 -5.12 0.00
CA LEU A 44 48.12 -6.08 0.78
C LEU A 44 48.45 -5.76 2.26
N HIS A 45 47.76 -6.41 3.23
CA HIS A 45 48.09 -7.67 3.98
C HIS A 45 49.04 -7.45 5.20
N PRO A 46 48.90 -8.13 6.38
CA PRO A 46 48.79 -9.59 6.44
C PRO A 46 47.87 -10.21 7.56
N SER A 47 47.45 -11.46 7.29
CA SER A 47 47.28 -12.54 8.28
C SER A 47 46.26 -12.40 9.41
N ARG A 48 45.01 -12.82 9.14
CA ARG A 48 44.32 -13.79 10.03
C ARG A 48 43.23 -14.51 9.25
N LEU A 49 43.46 -15.79 8.96
CA LEU A 49 42.38 -16.71 8.59
C LEU A 49 41.44 -16.84 9.79
N GLN A 50 40.36 -16.06 9.81
CA GLN A 50 39.18 -16.43 10.57
C GLN A 50 38.09 -16.73 9.55
N ALA A 51 37.79 -18.01 9.42
CA ALA A 51 36.69 -18.53 8.62
C ALA A 51 35.41 -17.79 9.01
N GLY A 52 34.88 -16.99 8.08
CA GLY A 52 33.53 -16.46 8.15
C GLY A 52 32.55 -17.59 7.84
N MET A 53 32.32 -18.48 8.80
CA MET A 53 31.06 -19.20 8.83
C MET A 53 30.00 -18.15 9.12
N ALA A 54 29.15 -17.87 8.12
CA ALA A 54 27.92 -17.15 8.32
C ALA A 54 27.27 -17.74 9.57
N ALA A 55 27.11 -16.94 10.62
CA ALA A 55 26.38 -17.34 11.79
C ALA A 55 24.95 -17.64 11.33
N ILE A 56 24.68 -18.91 11.04
CA ILE A 56 23.33 -19.44 11.05
C ILE A 56 22.91 -19.23 12.49
N GLU A 57 22.10 -18.21 12.70
CA GLU A 57 21.43 -18.01 13.97
C GLU A 57 20.57 -19.26 14.17
N THR A 58 21.08 -20.20 14.97
CA THR A 58 20.41 -21.46 15.28
C THR A 58 19.15 -21.11 16.06
N ARG A 59 18.02 -21.06 15.35
CA ARG A 59 16.71 -20.85 15.96
C ARG A 59 16.29 -22.15 16.63
N GLU A 60 15.86 -22.06 17.88
CA GLU A 60 15.39 -23.20 18.66
C GLU A 60 13.95 -23.55 18.27
N CYS A 61 13.55 -24.79 18.57
CA CYS A 61 12.19 -25.24 18.34
C CYS A 61 11.19 -24.48 19.24
N GLU A 62 10.08 -24.00 18.67
CA GLU A 62 9.01 -23.29 19.40
C GLU A 62 8.14 -24.25 20.26
N THR A 63 8.44 -25.55 20.27
CA THR A 63 7.63 -26.54 21.00
C THR A 63 8.04 -26.61 22.46
N GLU A 64 7.06 -26.53 23.37
CA GLU A 64 7.30 -26.61 24.82
C GLU A 64 8.07 -27.89 25.17
N GLY A 65 9.27 -27.73 25.74
CA GLY A 65 10.14 -28.84 26.13
C GLY A 65 11.11 -29.34 25.05
N CYS A 66 11.21 -28.69 23.89
CA CYS A 66 12.17 -29.03 22.83
C CYS A 66 13.21 -27.92 22.64
N SER A 67 14.47 -28.18 22.97
CA SER A 67 15.61 -27.27 22.77
C SER A 67 16.46 -27.63 21.55
N SER A 68 15.93 -28.47 20.65
CA SER A 68 16.65 -28.87 19.45
C SER A 68 16.66 -27.75 18.40
N GLU A 69 17.69 -27.73 17.58
CA GLU A 69 17.80 -26.81 16.44
C GLU A 69 16.62 -26.98 15.47
N ALA A 70 16.02 -25.86 15.07
CA ALA A 70 14.90 -25.87 14.15
C ALA A 70 15.35 -25.86 12.69
N LYS A 71 14.83 -26.80 11.91
CA LYS A 71 15.14 -26.96 10.48
C LYS A 71 13.92 -26.72 9.58
N LEU A 72 12.72 -26.70 10.15
CA LEU A 72 11.45 -26.65 9.44
C LEU A 72 10.67 -25.40 9.83
N GLN A 73 9.96 -24.82 8.86
CA GLN A 73 9.07 -23.68 9.06
C GLN A 73 7.65 -23.98 8.60
N CYS A 74 6.67 -23.27 9.18
CA CYS A 74 5.27 -23.40 8.77
C CYS A 74 5.03 -22.69 7.42
N PRO A 75 4.51 -23.39 6.38
CA PRO A 75 4.27 -22.79 5.07
C PRO A 75 3.22 -21.66 5.11
N THR A 76 2.32 -21.67 6.09
CA THR A 76 1.32 -20.60 6.27
C THR A 76 1.95 -19.36 6.90
N CYS A 77 2.85 -19.51 7.87
CA CYS A 77 3.56 -18.36 8.46
C CYS A 77 4.46 -17.66 7.46
N ILE A 78 5.16 -18.42 6.61
CA ILE A 78 5.97 -17.84 5.53
C ILE A 78 5.10 -16.97 4.62
N LYS A 79 3.94 -17.48 4.19
CA LYS A 79 2.98 -16.74 3.35
C LYS A 79 2.41 -15.51 4.06
N LEU A 80 2.16 -15.62 5.36
CA LEU A 80 1.66 -14.52 6.18
C LEU A 80 2.77 -13.60 6.69
N GLY A 81 4.04 -13.85 6.38
CA GLY A 81 5.17 -13.04 6.88
C GLY A 81 5.30 -13.01 8.40
N ILE A 82 4.77 -14.02 9.10
CA ILE A 82 4.84 -14.14 10.56
C ILE A 82 6.19 -14.77 10.90
N GLN A 83 7.06 -14.00 11.55
CA GLN A 83 8.37 -14.47 12.02
C GLN A 83 8.18 -15.33 13.28
N GLY A 84 8.91 -16.45 13.39
CA GLY A 84 8.92 -17.27 14.61
C GLY A 84 8.34 -18.69 14.51
N SER A 85 7.85 -19.15 13.35
CA SER A 85 7.37 -20.54 13.25
C SER A 85 8.51 -21.52 12.96
N TYR A 86 9.27 -21.93 13.97
CA TYR A 86 10.44 -22.78 13.82
C TYR A 86 10.26 -24.14 14.53
N PHE A 87 10.49 -25.24 13.81
CA PHE A 87 10.30 -26.61 14.30
C PHE A 87 11.50 -27.50 13.94
N CYS A 88 11.88 -28.41 14.84
CA CYS A 88 12.94 -29.38 14.59
C CYS A 88 12.44 -30.62 13.82
N SER A 89 11.18 -31.05 14.02
CA SER A 89 10.60 -32.26 13.44
C SER A 89 9.10 -32.15 13.18
N GLN A 90 8.55 -33.09 12.40
CA GLN A 90 7.09 -33.17 12.15
C GLN A 90 6.28 -33.48 13.42
N GLU A 91 6.85 -34.15 14.42
CA GLU A 91 6.17 -34.42 15.69
C GLU A 91 5.98 -33.13 16.48
N CYS A 92 7.02 -32.29 16.55
CA CYS A 92 6.95 -30.95 17.15
C CYS A 92 5.98 -30.04 16.38
N PHE A 93 5.95 -30.12 15.05
CA PHE A 93 4.98 -29.40 14.23
C PHE A 93 3.53 -29.80 14.55
N LYS A 94 3.25 -31.10 14.73
CA LYS A 94 1.91 -31.59 15.07
C LYS A 94 1.50 -31.26 16.51
N GLY A 95 2.42 -31.37 17.46
CA GLY A 95 2.17 -31.06 18.87
C GLY A 95 1.89 -29.58 19.11
N SER A 96 2.64 -28.70 18.44
CA SER A 96 2.47 -27.25 18.54
C SER A 96 1.36 -26.69 17.63
N TRP A 97 0.79 -27.49 16.71
CA TRP A 97 -0.23 -27.03 15.75
C TRP A 97 -1.44 -26.33 16.42
N ALA A 98 -1.93 -26.86 17.54
CA ALA A 98 -3.12 -26.36 18.22
C ALA A 98 -2.91 -24.95 18.78
N THR A 99 -1.74 -24.67 19.35
CA THR A 99 -1.37 -23.36 19.90
C THR A 99 -0.89 -22.42 18.79
N HIS A 100 -0.10 -22.93 17.85
CA HIS A 100 0.47 -22.16 16.74
C HIS A 100 -0.59 -21.61 15.77
N LYS A 101 -1.66 -22.36 15.49
CA LYS A 101 -2.75 -21.91 14.60
C LYS A 101 -3.49 -20.68 15.15
N GLN A 102 -3.50 -20.48 16.47
CA GLN A 102 -4.12 -19.31 17.09
C GLN A 102 -3.34 -18.02 16.79
N MET A 103 -2.01 -18.12 16.60
CA MET A 103 -1.16 -16.97 16.24
C MET A 103 -1.43 -16.48 14.82
N HIS A 104 -1.88 -17.35 13.90
CA HIS A 104 -2.32 -16.92 12.56
C HIS A 104 -3.53 -15.97 12.59
N LYS A 105 -4.41 -16.09 13.60
CA LYS A 105 -5.60 -15.23 13.72
C LYS A 105 -5.23 -13.81 14.14
N LYS A 106 -4.35 -13.68 15.14
CA LYS A 106 -3.91 -12.38 15.67
C LYS A 106 -3.11 -11.58 14.61
N ALA A 107 -2.20 -12.23 13.90
CA ALA A 107 -1.42 -11.56 12.86
C ALA A 107 -2.25 -11.08 11.64
N LYS A 108 -3.46 -11.61 11.41
CA LYS A 108 -4.38 -11.07 10.39
C LYS A 108 -5.06 -9.78 10.81
N GLU A 109 -5.21 -9.56 12.11
CA GLU A 109 -5.76 -8.32 12.67
C GLU A 109 -4.70 -7.22 12.67
N ASP A 110 -3.44 -7.56 13.00
CA ASP A 110 -2.33 -6.59 13.02
C ASP A 110 -1.99 -6.05 11.62
N LYS A 111 -2.04 -6.88 10.56
CA LYS A 111 -1.85 -6.39 9.18
C LYS A 111 -2.94 -5.44 8.69
N ASN A 112 -4.16 -5.55 9.22
CA ASN A 112 -5.21 -4.55 8.94
C ASN A 112 -4.96 -3.24 9.71
N GLN A 113 -4.20 -3.29 10.80
CA GLN A 113 -3.85 -2.12 11.58
C GLN A 113 -2.56 -1.45 11.10
N ASP A 114 -1.59 -2.18 10.56
CA ASP A 114 -0.33 -1.59 10.09
C ASP A 114 -0.48 -0.82 8.76
N GLU A 115 -1.42 -1.21 7.89
CA GLU A 115 -1.83 -0.36 6.76
C GLU A 115 -2.67 0.86 7.21
N ALA A 116 -3.06 0.92 8.48
CA ALA A 116 -3.74 2.06 9.10
C ALA A 116 -2.85 2.87 10.07
N LYS A 117 -1.62 2.44 10.37
CA LYS A 117 -0.75 3.03 11.40
C LYS A 117 0.48 3.76 10.88
N ASN A 118 0.77 3.70 9.58
CA ASN A 118 1.80 4.57 8.97
C ASN A 118 1.20 5.86 8.37
N CYS A 119 0.33 6.52 9.14
CA CYS A 119 -0.07 7.93 8.95
C CYS A 119 -0.77 8.48 10.21
N VAL A 120 -0.25 8.18 11.41
CA VAL A 120 -0.68 8.87 12.63
C VAL A 120 0.27 10.05 12.89
N GLU A 121 0.14 11.07 12.05
CA GLU A 121 0.39 12.45 12.47
C GLU A 121 -0.59 13.35 11.69
N ASN A 122 -1.68 13.76 12.36
CA ASN A 122 -2.67 14.75 11.87
C ASN A 122 -3.51 14.42 10.63
N ASP A 123 -4.01 13.18 10.46
CA ASP A 123 -5.06 12.94 9.46
C ASP A 123 -6.44 13.37 10.00
N THR A 124 -6.63 14.67 10.29
CA THR A 124 -7.94 15.27 10.57
C THR A 124 -8.73 15.42 9.26
N ASN A 125 -8.77 14.38 8.44
CA ASN A 125 -9.50 14.38 7.20
C ASN A 125 -10.99 14.50 7.48
N THR A 126 -11.50 15.73 7.37
CA THR A 126 -12.91 16.05 7.62
C THR A 126 -13.64 16.06 6.29
N ASP A 127 -14.56 15.12 6.07
CA ASP A 127 -15.44 15.15 4.90
C ASP A 127 -16.34 16.40 4.99
N PRO A 128 -16.19 17.39 4.08
CA PRO A 128 -16.96 18.63 4.16
C PRO A 128 -18.41 18.44 3.71
N TRP A 129 -18.77 17.28 3.14
CA TRP A 129 -20.14 16.96 2.74
C TRP A 129 -20.67 15.72 3.46
N PRO A 130 -20.96 15.82 4.79
CA PRO A 130 -21.56 14.72 5.54
C PRO A 130 -22.87 14.27 4.89
N GLY A 131 -22.98 12.97 4.60
CA GLY A 131 -24.18 12.37 4.01
C GLY A 131 -24.25 12.43 2.48
N TYR A 132 -23.31 13.09 1.80
CA TYR A 132 -23.20 12.96 0.35
C TYR A 132 -22.71 11.56 -0.02
N ARG A 133 -23.43 10.91 -0.95
CA ARG A 133 -23.06 9.58 -1.46
C ARG A 133 -22.21 9.71 -2.70
N TYR A 134 -20.90 9.61 -2.52
CA TYR A 134 -19.98 9.57 -3.66
C TYR A 134 -20.18 8.29 -4.47
N THR A 135 -20.02 8.40 -5.78
CA THR A 135 -20.24 7.31 -6.75
C THR A 135 -19.12 6.28 -6.79
N GLY A 136 -17.95 6.59 -6.22
CA GLY A 136 -16.76 5.74 -6.29
C GLY A 136 -15.92 5.71 -5.01
N ARG A 137 -14.70 5.17 -5.13
CA ARG A 137 -13.75 5.04 -4.01
C ARG A 137 -13.05 6.34 -3.63
N LEU A 138 -12.99 7.31 -4.54
CA LEU A 138 -12.30 8.59 -4.32
C LEU A 138 -13.03 9.42 -3.26
N ARG A 139 -12.28 9.98 -2.31
CA ARG A 139 -12.78 10.84 -1.23
C ARG A 139 -12.01 12.15 -1.20
N PRO A 140 -12.66 13.26 -0.79
CA PRO A 140 -11.94 14.48 -0.51
C PRO A 140 -10.99 14.31 0.68
N HIS A 141 -9.92 15.10 0.68
CA HIS A 141 -8.96 15.19 1.78
C HIS A 141 -8.88 16.65 2.23
N TYR A 142 -9.28 16.93 3.46
CA TYR A 142 -9.34 18.27 4.03
C TYR A 142 -8.60 18.34 5.37
N PRO A 143 -8.10 19.51 5.80
CA PRO A 143 -8.24 20.82 5.14
C PRO A 143 -7.34 20.95 3.89
N LEU A 144 -7.83 21.69 2.90
CA LEU A 144 -7.01 22.06 1.74
C LEU A 144 -5.89 23.02 2.18
N THR A 145 -4.76 22.94 1.49
CA THR A 145 -3.71 23.96 1.63
C THR A 145 -4.25 25.34 1.23
N PRO A 146 -3.77 26.43 1.85
CA PRO A 146 -4.10 27.78 1.41
C PRO A 146 -3.83 28.00 -0.09
N MET A 147 -4.55 28.94 -0.70
CA MET A 147 -4.29 29.33 -2.09
C MET A 147 -2.84 29.74 -2.27
N ARG A 148 -2.21 29.24 -3.34
CA ARG A 148 -0.83 29.60 -3.67
C ARG A 148 -0.78 31.05 -4.17
N HIS A 149 0.26 31.77 -3.78
CA HIS A 149 0.48 33.14 -4.21
C HIS A 149 0.93 33.19 -5.68
N VAL A 150 0.29 34.06 -6.48
CA VAL A 150 0.69 34.33 -7.86
C VAL A 150 1.55 35.61 -7.88
N PRO A 151 2.80 35.57 -8.36
CA PRO A 151 3.64 36.74 -8.51
C PRO A 151 2.99 37.85 -9.37
N GLY A 152 3.18 39.11 -8.99
CA GLY A 152 2.52 40.26 -9.63
C GLY A 152 3.02 40.62 -11.03
N ASN A 153 4.10 40.01 -11.51
CA ASN A 153 4.63 40.22 -12.87
C ASN A 153 3.89 39.41 -13.94
N ILE A 154 2.96 38.54 -13.53
CA ILE A 154 2.18 37.71 -14.44
C ILE A 154 0.85 38.43 -14.67
N GLU A 155 0.49 38.65 -15.94
CA GLU A 155 -0.81 39.23 -16.30
C GLU A 155 -1.95 38.39 -15.73
N ARG A 156 -2.87 39.05 -15.03
CA ARG A 156 -3.99 38.40 -14.35
C ARG A 156 -5.24 38.50 -15.23
N PRO A 157 -5.94 37.39 -15.49
CA PRO A 157 -7.24 37.43 -16.16
C PRO A 157 -8.25 38.29 -15.40
N ASP A 158 -9.30 38.73 -16.09
CA ASP A 158 -10.39 39.55 -15.55
C ASP A 158 -11.17 38.88 -14.40
N TYR A 159 -11.17 37.55 -14.33
CA TYR A 159 -11.77 36.78 -13.23
C TYR A 159 -10.86 36.59 -12.01
N ALA A 160 -9.57 36.94 -12.09
CA ALA A 160 -8.57 36.59 -11.07
C ALA A 160 -8.78 37.30 -9.72
N ASP A 161 -9.44 38.46 -9.72
CA ASP A 161 -9.76 39.28 -8.55
C ASP A 161 -11.27 39.39 -8.30
N HIS A 162 -12.09 38.68 -9.09
CA HIS A 162 -13.54 38.71 -8.92
C HIS A 162 -13.93 37.92 -7.67
N PRO A 163 -14.75 38.46 -6.74
CA PRO A 163 -15.05 37.82 -5.44
C PRO A 163 -15.72 36.45 -5.58
N LEU A 164 -16.48 36.23 -6.66
CA LEU A 164 -17.10 34.96 -7.02
C LEU A 164 -16.34 34.17 -8.11
N GLY A 165 -15.22 34.69 -8.61
CA GLY A 165 -14.46 34.08 -9.72
C GLY A 165 -15.16 34.12 -11.07
N ASN A 166 -16.13 35.04 -11.26
CA ASN A 166 -16.83 35.19 -12.53
C ASN A 166 -16.00 36.05 -13.49
N ALA A 167 -16.06 35.73 -14.78
CA ALA A 167 -15.53 36.62 -15.82
C ALA A 167 -16.31 37.94 -15.82
N THR A 168 -15.58 39.03 -15.94
CA THR A 168 -16.20 40.35 -16.07
C THR A 168 -16.80 40.43 -17.46
N PRO A 169 -18.11 40.72 -17.60
CA PRO A 169 -18.69 40.80 -18.92
C PRO A 169 -17.97 41.88 -19.74
N PRO A 170 -17.78 41.67 -21.06
CA PRO A 170 -17.16 42.67 -21.90
C PRO A 170 -17.95 43.97 -21.77
N ARG A 171 -17.24 45.09 -21.62
CA ARG A 171 -17.87 46.42 -21.68
C ARG A 171 -18.51 46.57 -23.05
N LEU A 172 -19.82 46.42 -23.12
CA LEU A 172 -20.56 46.72 -24.34
C LEU A 172 -20.44 48.22 -24.63
N PRO A 173 -20.14 48.63 -25.87
CA PRO A 173 -20.16 50.04 -26.23
C PRO A 173 -21.58 50.60 -25.99
N PRO A 174 -21.71 51.91 -25.70
CA PRO A 174 -23.02 52.52 -25.57
C PRO A 174 -23.79 52.33 -26.88
N VAL A 175 -24.93 51.63 -26.80
CA VAL A 175 -25.86 51.51 -27.92
C VAL A 175 -26.44 52.89 -28.21
N ALA A 176 -25.96 53.52 -29.27
CA ALA A 176 -26.57 54.75 -29.78
C ALA A 176 -27.97 54.39 -30.30
N PHE A 177 -29.00 54.69 -29.50
CA PHE A 177 -30.37 54.73 -29.99
C PHE A 177 -30.46 55.88 -31.00
N LYS A 178 -30.36 55.54 -32.30
CA LYS A 178 -30.73 56.45 -33.38
C LYS A 178 -32.25 56.48 -33.44
N PHE A 179 -32.82 57.62 -33.07
CA PHE A 179 -34.22 57.99 -33.35
C PHE A 179 -34.40 58.33 -34.82
#